data_AF-A0AA96R0C2-F1
#
_entry.id   AF-A0AA96R0C2-F1
#
_cell.length_a   1.000
_cell.length_b   1.000
_cell.length_c   1.000
_cell.angle_alpha   90.00
_cell.angle_beta   90.00
_cell.angle_gamma   90.00
#
_symmetry.space_group_name_H-M   'P 1'
#
loop_
_entity.id
_entity.type
_entity.pdbx_description
1 polymer ?
#
loop_
_entity_poly.entity_id
_entity_poly.type
_entity_poly.pdbx_seq_one_letter_code
_entity_poly.pdbx_strand_id
1 'polypeptide(L)'
;MRALALYLRSRQVPFALPGAVVAVLLMARLGAGATNPQLAVAAVVLAMALGLAVLGYGLGGADPELERTAAVSWPPRRAAHLIAVTAVPAGVLALVSSAPPGIVLRAAVGLAGLTALAATLFGRQLAWTLPVAWGVGASAMPPFTDPLPLRVLTWPAQPVGSTAALVTACVLGGAGVLGYALRGCRS
;
A
#
# COMPACT_ATOMS: atom_id res chain seq x y z
N MET A 1 5.09 26.97 -5.62
CA MET A 1 6.14 25.94 -5.38
C MET A 1 6.44 25.72 -3.89
N ARG A 2 6.55 26.78 -3.06
CA ARG A 2 6.90 26.67 -1.64
C ARG A 2 5.94 25.79 -0.80
N ALA A 3 4.63 25.91 -1.00
CA ALA A 3 3.63 25.15 -0.24
C ALA A 3 3.69 23.63 -0.50
N LEU A 4 3.89 23.20 -1.75
CA LEU A 4 4.03 21.77 -2.08
C LEU A 4 5.32 21.19 -1.49
N ALA A 5 6.44 21.91 -1.59
CA ALA A 5 7.70 21.47 -1.00
C ALA A 5 7.61 21.32 0.53
N LEU A 6 6.96 22.28 1.20
CA LEU A 6 6.69 22.20 2.64
C LEU A 6 5.77 21.02 2.98
N TYR A 7 4.74 20.77 2.17
CA TYR A 7 3.85 19.62 2.33
C TYR A 7 4.60 18.28 2.17
N LEU A 8 5.42 18.13 1.14
CA LEU A 8 6.19 16.92 0.93
C LEU A 8 7.22 16.68 2.04
N ARG A 9 7.85 17.75 2.54
CA ARG A 9 8.80 17.68 3.65
C ARG A 9 8.11 17.32 4.97
N SER A 10 6.93 17.89 5.27
CA SER A 10 6.18 17.53 6.48
C SER A 10 5.72 16.07 6.47
N ARG A 11 5.56 15.50 5.27
CA ARG A 11 5.22 14.09 5.00
C ARG A 11 6.44 13.18 4.82
N GLN A 12 7.65 13.68 5.06
CA GLN A 12 8.93 12.95 4.93
C GLN A 12 9.20 12.36 3.54
N VAL A 13 8.50 12.81 2.49
CA VAL A 13 8.60 12.25 1.13
C VAL A 13 10.03 12.31 0.57
N PRO A 14 10.79 13.42 0.68
CA PRO A 14 12.15 13.48 0.14
C PRO A 14 13.11 12.44 0.73
N PHE A 15 12.86 11.98 1.95
CA PHE A 15 13.69 11.00 2.64
C PHE A 15 13.17 9.57 2.47
N ALA A 16 11.85 9.39 2.54
CA ALA A 16 11.21 8.07 2.46
C ALA A 16 11.16 7.52 1.03
N LEU A 17 10.97 8.39 0.03
CA LEU A 17 10.73 7.96 -1.37
C LEU A 17 11.90 7.18 -1.97
N PRO A 18 13.17 7.62 -1.88
CA PRO A 18 14.28 6.85 -2.42
C PRO A 18 14.41 5.48 -1.75
N GLY A 19 14.26 5.42 -0.42
CA GLY A 19 14.30 4.17 0.34
C GLY A 19 13.19 3.21 -0.06
N ALA A 20 11.96 3.72 -0.26
CA ALA A 20 10.83 2.92 -0.73
C ALA A 20 11.07 2.37 -2.14
N VAL A 21 11.57 3.18 -3.07
CA VAL A 21 11.89 2.74 -4.44
C VAL A 21 12.98 1.67 -4.44
N VAL A 22 14.04 1.85 -3.66
CA VAL A 22 15.11 0.86 -3.52
C VAL A 22 14.56 -0.45 -2.94
N ALA A 23 13.76 -0.39 -1.88
CA ALA A 23 13.16 -1.58 -1.27
C ALA A 23 12.25 -2.34 -2.27
N VAL A 24 11.42 -1.61 -3.02
CA VAL A 24 10.56 -2.18 -4.08
C VAL A 24 11.39 -2.85 -5.16
N LEU A 25 12.44 -2.17 -5.65
CA LEU A 25 13.31 -2.71 -6.70
C LEU A 25 14.05 -3.97 -6.24
N LEU A 26 14.64 -3.95 -5.05
CA LEU A 26 15.34 -5.11 -4.49
C LEU A 26 14.41 -6.31 -4.35
N MET A 27 13.21 -6.10 -3.81
CA MET A 27 12.24 -7.18 -3.66
C MET A 27 11.71 -7.68 -5.01
N ALA A 28 11.43 -6.77 -5.96
CA ALA A 28 11.01 -7.16 -7.31
C ALA A 28 12.09 -7.98 -8.04
N ARG A 29 13.37 -7.67 -7.82
CA ARG A 29 14.50 -8.44 -8.38
C ARG A 29 14.56 -9.87 -7.88
N LEU A 30 14.11 -10.16 -6.66
CA LEU A 30 14.04 -11.54 -6.15
C LEU A 30 13.00 -12.39 -6.90
N GLY A 31 11.96 -11.76 -7.46
CA GLY A 31 10.98 -12.44 -8.31
C GLY A 31 11.30 -12.38 -9.82
N ALA A 32 12.27 -11.57 -10.23
CA ALA A 32 12.63 -11.40 -11.63
C ALA A 32 13.31 -12.67 -12.17
N GLY A 33 12.76 -13.23 -13.25
CA GLY A 33 13.29 -14.48 -13.84
C GLY A 33 12.87 -15.75 -13.09
N ALA A 34 11.96 -15.66 -12.11
CA ALA A 34 11.39 -16.85 -11.49
C ALA A 34 10.61 -17.67 -12.53
N THR A 35 10.95 -18.96 -12.66
CA THR A 35 10.19 -19.91 -13.49
C THR A 35 8.83 -20.24 -12.88
N ASN A 36 8.70 -20.09 -11.55
CA ASN A 36 7.44 -20.24 -10.84
C ASN A 36 6.66 -18.91 -10.84
N PRO A 37 5.50 -18.83 -11.51
CA PRO A 37 4.69 -17.61 -11.56
C PRO A 37 4.24 -17.14 -10.17
N GLN A 38 4.14 -18.05 -9.20
CA GLN A 38 3.72 -17.73 -7.85
C GLN A 38 4.79 -16.98 -7.06
N LEU A 39 6.07 -17.21 -7.35
CA LEU A 39 7.18 -16.43 -6.79
C LEU A 39 7.17 -15.00 -7.33
N ALA A 40 6.85 -14.81 -8.62
CA ALA A 40 6.72 -13.47 -9.20
C ALA A 40 5.55 -12.69 -8.54
N VAL A 41 4.42 -13.36 -8.28
CA VAL A 41 3.28 -12.76 -7.55
C VAL A 41 3.67 -12.41 -6.11
N ALA A 42 4.30 -13.33 -5.38
CA ALA A 42 4.76 -13.09 -4.01
C ALA A 42 5.75 -11.92 -3.94
N ALA A 43 6.71 -11.84 -4.86
CA ALA A 43 7.65 -10.73 -4.94
C ALA A 43 6.95 -9.38 -5.16
N VAL A 44 5.93 -9.32 -6.02
CA VAL A 44 5.12 -8.10 -6.23
C VAL A 44 4.37 -7.70 -4.96
N VAL A 45 3.73 -8.66 -4.28
CA VAL A 45 2.98 -8.40 -3.04
C VAL A 45 3.90 -7.89 -1.94
N LEU A 46 5.04 -8.54 -1.74
CA LEU A 46 6.05 -8.13 -0.75
C LEU A 46 6.70 -6.80 -1.09
N ALA A 47 7.01 -6.55 -2.37
CA ALA A 47 7.60 -5.29 -2.80
C ALA A 47 6.62 -4.14 -2.57
N MET A 48 5.34 -4.32 -2.90
CA MET A 48 4.30 -3.33 -2.63
C MET A 48 4.13 -3.10 -1.13
N ALA A 49 4.11 -4.17 -0.32
CA ALA A 49 4.03 -4.07 1.14
C ALA A 49 5.20 -3.30 1.73
N LEU A 50 6.43 -3.54 1.27
CA LEU A 50 7.64 -2.82 1.70
C LEU A 50 7.61 -1.35 1.29
N GLY A 51 7.24 -1.04 0.04
CA GLY A 51 7.11 0.33 -0.43
C GLY A 51 6.11 1.12 0.42
N LEU A 52 4.97 0.51 0.73
CA LEU A 52 3.95 1.09 1.59
C LEU A 52 4.34 1.11 3.08
N ALA A 53 5.16 0.17 3.55
CA ALA A 53 5.70 0.21 4.91
C ALA A 53 6.54 1.46 5.14
N VAL A 54 7.39 1.80 4.17
CA VAL A 54 8.25 2.99 4.22
C VAL A 54 7.43 4.27 4.04
N LEU A 55 6.57 4.32 3.00
CA LEU A 55 5.79 5.51 2.68
C LEU A 55 4.62 5.75 3.63
N GLY A 56 4.12 4.69 4.30
CA GLY A 56 3.02 4.73 5.25
C GLY A 56 3.30 5.64 6.45
N TYR A 57 4.58 5.79 6.84
CA TYR A 57 4.99 6.75 7.87
C TYR A 57 4.60 8.19 7.51
N GLY A 58 4.65 8.54 6.22
CA GLY A 58 4.28 9.86 5.71
C GLY A 58 2.78 10.16 5.79
N LEU A 59 1.92 9.16 6.05
CA LEU A 59 0.48 9.39 6.22
C LEU A 59 0.14 10.18 7.49
N GLY A 60 1.06 10.30 8.45
CA GLY A 60 0.94 11.25 9.56
C GLY A 60 1.51 12.63 9.21
N GLY A 61 0.79 13.70 9.55
CA GLY A 61 1.32 15.06 9.53
C GLY A 61 2.29 15.30 10.69
N ALA A 62 3.08 16.38 10.62
CA ALA A 62 3.94 16.80 11.72
C ALA A 62 3.14 17.39 12.91
N ASP A 63 1.96 17.95 12.63
CA ASP A 63 1.10 18.59 13.62
C ASP A 63 -0.39 18.19 13.40
N PRO A 64 -0.93 17.26 14.21
CA PRO A 64 -2.32 16.82 14.13
C PRO A 64 -3.35 17.86 14.60
N GLU A 65 -2.94 18.89 15.34
CA GLU A 65 -3.84 19.95 15.81
C GLU A 65 -4.13 20.95 14.67
N LEU A 66 -3.12 21.23 13.86
CA LEU A 66 -3.23 22.05 12.65
C LEU A 66 -4.13 21.41 11.58
N GLU A 67 -4.18 20.07 11.53
CA GLU A 67 -5.09 19.34 10.64
C GLU A 67 -6.54 19.32 11.14
N ARG A 68 -6.77 19.56 12.45
CA ARG A 68 -8.11 19.54 13.08
C ARG A 68 -8.83 20.89 13.06
N THR A 69 -8.09 22.01 13.09
CA THR A 69 -8.65 23.37 13.27
C THR A 69 -8.95 24.11 11.95
N ALA A 70 -9.12 23.37 10.86
CA ALA A 70 -8.71 23.82 9.52
C ALA A 70 -9.54 24.93 8.85
N ALA A 71 -8.83 25.88 8.22
CA ALA A 71 -9.30 26.78 7.16
C ALA A 71 -9.22 26.14 5.74
N VAL A 72 -8.85 24.86 5.62
CA VAL A 72 -8.60 24.16 4.34
C VAL A 72 -9.21 22.75 4.34
N SER A 73 -9.73 22.30 3.20
CA SER A 73 -10.28 20.94 3.04
C SER A 73 -9.17 19.87 3.03
N TRP A 74 -8.98 19.18 4.16
CA TRP A 74 -8.01 18.08 4.32
C TRP A 74 -8.39 16.74 3.66
N PRO A 75 -9.67 16.30 3.63
CA PRO A 75 -10.01 15.00 3.04
C PRO A 75 -9.50 14.76 1.61
N PRO A 76 -9.68 15.69 0.64
CA PRO A 76 -9.17 15.46 -0.72
C PRO A 76 -7.65 15.46 -0.77
N ARG A 77 -6.97 16.25 0.08
CA ARG A 77 -5.50 16.28 0.14
C ARG A 77 -4.94 14.96 0.68
N ARG A 78 -5.57 14.39 1.71
CA ARG A 78 -5.19 13.08 2.27
C ARG A 78 -5.40 11.96 1.26
N ALA A 79 -6.55 11.94 0.58
CA ALA A 79 -6.81 10.97 -0.47
C ALA A 79 -5.80 11.08 -1.63
N ALA A 80 -5.54 12.30 -2.12
CA ALA A 80 -4.56 12.54 -3.18
C ALA A 80 -3.15 12.10 -2.78
N HIS A 81 -2.73 12.36 -1.54
CA HIS A 81 -1.43 11.91 -1.05
C HIS A 81 -1.33 10.39 -0.96
N LEU A 82 -2.35 9.71 -0.43
CA LEU A 82 -2.41 8.25 -0.39
C LEU A 82 -2.34 7.65 -1.80
N ILE A 83 -3.07 8.21 -2.76
CA ILE A 83 -3.01 7.79 -4.16
C ILE A 83 -1.59 7.98 -4.72
N ALA A 84 -0.97 9.13 -4.48
CA ALA A 84 0.37 9.42 -4.97
C ALA A 84 1.43 8.46 -4.40
N VAL A 85 1.44 8.22 -3.09
CA VAL A 85 2.40 7.28 -2.46
C VAL A 85 2.14 5.82 -2.83
N THR A 86 0.93 5.48 -3.27
CA THR A 86 0.59 4.15 -3.79
C THR A 86 1.00 4.01 -5.26
N ALA A 87 0.81 5.06 -6.06
CA ALA A 87 1.09 5.05 -7.50
C ALA A 87 2.58 4.88 -7.81
N VAL A 88 3.47 5.44 -6.98
CA VAL A 88 4.93 5.30 -7.21
C VAL A 88 5.40 3.84 -7.15
N PRO A 89 5.25 3.09 -6.05
CA PRO A 89 5.67 1.69 -6.00
C PRO A 89 4.93 0.82 -7.01
N ALA A 90 3.63 1.07 -7.25
CA ALA A 90 2.87 0.35 -8.28
C ALA A 90 3.43 0.60 -9.70
N GLY A 91 3.79 1.85 -10.02
CA GLY A 91 4.41 2.21 -11.29
C GLY A 91 5.79 1.59 -11.47
N VAL A 92 6.62 1.59 -10.42
CA VAL A 92 7.91 0.88 -10.44
C VAL A 92 7.69 -0.61 -10.73
N LEU A 93 6.76 -1.25 -10.03
CA LEU A 93 6.45 -2.68 -10.22
C LEU A 93 5.87 -2.99 -11.62
N ALA A 94 5.04 -2.10 -12.17
CA ALA A 94 4.53 -2.24 -13.52
C ALA A 94 5.66 -2.21 -14.58
N LEU A 95 6.77 -1.51 -14.30
CA LEU A 95 7.92 -1.43 -15.21
C LEU A 95 8.91 -2.59 -15.07
N VAL A 96 9.03 -3.21 -13.89
CA VAL A 96 10.11 -4.16 -13.60
C VAL A 96 9.66 -5.59 -13.31
N SER A 97 8.38 -5.79 -12.98
CA SER A 97 7.87 -7.13 -12.65
C SER A 97 7.43 -7.91 -13.88
N SER A 98 7.55 -9.24 -13.82
CA SER A 98 6.98 -10.16 -14.81
C SER A 98 5.54 -10.58 -14.49
N ALA A 99 4.97 -10.09 -13.38
CA ALA A 99 3.61 -10.44 -12.97
C ALA A 99 2.57 -9.74 -13.85
N PRO A 100 1.36 -10.31 -14.01
CA PRO A 100 0.29 -9.64 -14.73
C PRO A 100 -0.04 -8.27 -14.11
N PRO A 101 -0.27 -7.21 -14.90
CA PRO A 101 -0.57 -5.86 -14.38
C PRO A 101 -1.77 -5.82 -13.41
N GLY A 102 -2.78 -6.68 -13.64
CA GLY A 102 -3.92 -6.81 -12.73
C GLY A 102 -3.54 -7.25 -11.32
N ILE A 103 -2.48 -8.04 -11.16
CA ILE A 103 -1.95 -8.42 -9.83
C ILE A 103 -1.30 -7.21 -9.15
N VAL A 104 -0.50 -6.43 -9.89
CA VAL A 104 0.15 -5.21 -9.37
C VAL A 104 -0.91 -4.21 -8.91
N LEU A 105 -1.92 -3.94 -9.73
CA LEU A 105 -3.01 -3.01 -9.41
C LEU A 105 -3.80 -3.49 -8.18
N ARG A 106 -4.17 -4.77 -8.14
CA ARG A 106 -4.93 -5.33 -7.01
C ARG A 106 -4.13 -5.28 -5.71
N ALA A 107 -2.85 -5.66 -5.75
CA ALA A 107 -1.94 -5.54 -4.61
C ALA A 107 -1.82 -4.09 -4.14
N ALA A 108 -1.67 -3.15 -5.08
CA ALA A 108 -1.59 -1.73 -4.77
C ALA A 108 -2.84 -1.22 -4.06
N VAL A 109 -4.03 -1.51 -4.58
CA VAL A 109 -5.31 -1.07 -4.00
C VAL A 109 -5.52 -1.66 -2.60
N GLY A 110 -5.40 -2.98 -2.44
CA GLY A 110 -5.71 -3.63 -1.18
C GLY A 110 -4.67 -3.33 -0.09
N LEU A 111 -3.36 -3.35 -0.42
CA LEU A 111 -2.31 -3.05 0.56
C LEU A 111 -2.26 -1.56 0.92
N ALA A 112 -2.55 -0.65 -0.01
CA ALA A 112 -2.69 0.77 0.33
C ALA A 112 -3.87 1.01 1.28
N GLY A 113 -4.99 0.30 1.06
CA GLY A 113 -6.12 0.27 1.98
C GLY A 113 -5.71 -0.17 3.39
N LEU A 114 -5.00 -1.29 3.51
CA LEU A 114 -4.48 -1.77 4.80
C LEU A 114 -3.50 -0.79 5.45
N THR A 115 -2.64 -0.13 4.68
CA THR A 115 -1.70 0.90 5.17
C THR A 115 -2.47 2.10 5.74
N ALA A 116 -3.49 2.55 5.02
CA ALA A 116 -4.36 3.65 5.45
C ALA A 116 -5.18 3.28 6.70
N LEU A 117 -5.70 2.05 6.78
CA LEU A 117 -6.34 1.53 7.99
C LEU A 117 -5.36 1.47 9.17
N ALA A 118 -4.14 0.99 8.96
CA ALA A 118 -3.13 0.96 10.02
C ALA A 118 -2.78 2.38 10.50
N ALA A 119 -2.61 3.34 9.60
CA ALA A 119 -2.37 4.74 9.96
C ALA A 119 -3.54 5.36 10.74
N THR A 120 -4.78 5.04 10.38
CA THR A 120 -5.98 5.57 11.06
C THR A 120 -6.20 4.93 12.44
N LEU A 121 -5.90 3.64 12.61
CA LEU A 121 -6.14 2.90 13.85
C LEU A 121 -4.97 2.97 14.83
N PHE A 122 -3.74 2.87 14.31
CA PHE A 122 -2.51 2.68 15.09
C PHE A 122 -1.53 3.86 14.98
N GLY A 123 -1.78 4.79 14.06
CA GLY A 123 -0.93 5.96 13.86
C GLY A 123 0.27 5.71 12.94
N ARG A 124 1.04 6.76 12.66
CA ARG A 124 2.07 6.73 11.60
C ARG A 124 3.22 5.76 11.88
N GLN A 125 3.56 5.56 13.15
CA GLN A 125 4.66 4.67 13.55
C GLN A 125 4.34 3.20 13.29
N LEU A 126 3.05 2.85 13.27
CA LEU A 126 2.56 1.49 13.07
C LEU A 126 1.80 1.31 11.75
N ALA A 127 1.85 2.29 10.85
CA ALA A 127 1.21 2.22 9.53
C ALA A 127 1.73 1.07 8.66
N TRP A 128 2.95 0.59 8.92
CA TRP A 128 3.56 -0.54 8.23
C TRP A 128 2.98 -1.90 8.62
N THR A 129 2.34 -2.01 9.78
CA THR A 129 2.01 -3.32 10.40
C THR A 129 1.08 -4.15 9.53
N LEU A 130 -0.09 -3.63 9.18
CA LEU A 130 -1.08 -4.35 8.37
C LEU A 130 -0.59 -4.72 6.95
N PRO A 131 -0.03 -3.81 6.12
CA PRO A 131 0.42 -4.17 4.79
C PRO A 131 1.56 -5.22 4.82
N VAL A 132 2.49 -5.12 5.79
CA VAL A 132 3.59 -6.08 5.92
C VAL A 132 3.10 -7.42 6.45
N ALA A 133 2.33 -7.44 7.54
CA ALA A 133 1.81 -8.67 8.11
C ALA A 133 0.96 -9.45 7.10
N TRP A 134 0.08 -8.74 6.37
CA TRP A 134 -0.74 -9.37 5.34
C TRP A 134 0.09 -9.79 4.12
N GLY A 135 1.02 -8.95 3.66
CA GLY A 135 1.87 -9.26 2.52
C GLY A 135 2.75 -10.48 2.75
N VAL A 136 3.35 -10.58 3.94
CA VAL A 136 4.15 -11.75 4.36
C VAL A 136 3.26 -12.98 4.52
N GLY A 137 2.15 -12.88 5.26
CA GLY A 137 1.24 -14.01 5.47
C GLY A 137 0.67 -14.58 4.17
N ALA A 138 0.23 -13.71 3.25
CA ALA A 138 -0.30 -14.14 1.96
C ALA A 138 0.78 -14.72 1.03
N SER A 139 2.04 -14.29 1.16
CA SER A 139 3.15 -14.80 0.34
C SER A 139 3.75 -16.10 0.88
N ALA A 140 3.56 -16.38 2.17
CA ALA A 140 3.99 -17.62 2.81
C ALA A 140 3.03 -18.80 2.56
N MET A 141 1.86 -18.53 1.98
CA MET A 141 0.80 -19.51 1.75
C MET A 141 0.52 -19.69 0.25
N PRO A 142 0.12 -20.88 -0.20
CA PRO A 142 -0.43 -21.04 -1.55
C PRO A 142 -1.80 -20.32 -1.65
N PRO A 143 -2.23 -19.91 -2.85
CA PRO A 143 -3.56 -19.35 -3.05
C PRO A 143 -4.59 -20.45 -2.82
N PHE A 144 -5.35 -20.33 -1.73
CA PHE A 144 -6.42 -21.28 -1.45
C PHE A 144 -7.63 -21.00 -2.34
N THR A 145 -8.18 -22.04 -2.96
CA THR A 145 -9.45 -21.95 -3.67
C THR A 145 -10.60 -22.06 -2.68
N ASP A 146 -10.61 -23.03 -1.78
CA ASP A 146 -11.70 -23.20 -0.81
C ASP A 146 -11.16 -23.51 0.59
N PRO A 147 -11.89 -23.13 1.66
CA PRO A 147 -13.13 -22.36 1.67
C PRO A 147 -12.93 -20.84 1.44
N LEU A 148 -14.03 -20.12 1.18
CA LEU A 148 -14.02 -18.67 0.92
C LEU A 148 -13.16 -17.83 1.90
N PRO A 149 -13.16 -18.07 3.23
CA PRO A 149 -12.33 -17.30 4.14
C PRO A 149 -10.83 -17.41 3.84
N LEU A 150 -10.32 -18.59 3.45
CA LEU A 150 -8.92 -18.77 3.07
C LEU A 150 -8.60 -18.12 1.73
N ARG A 151 -9.56 -18.11 0.80
CA ARG A 151 -9.46 -17.38 -0.48
C ARG A 151 -9.35 -15.87 -0.25
N VAL A 152 -10.14 -15.34 0.69
CA VAL A 152 -10.08 -13.93 1.12
C VAL A 152 -8.76 -13.65 1.83
N LEU A 153 -8.30 -14.53 2.72
CA LEU A 153 -7.04 -14.32 3.44
C LEU A 153 -5.83 -14.25 2.48
N THR A 154 -5.83 -15.11 1.47
CA THR A 154 -4.77 -15.18 0.44
C THR A 154 -5.04 -14.32 -0.78
N TRP A 155 -5.98 -13.36 -0.71
CA TRP A 155 -6.38 -12.51 -1.84
C TRP A 155 -5.21 -11.93 -2.68
N PRO A 156 -4.07 -11.49 -2.10
CA PRO A 156 -2.99 -10.93 -2.91
C PRO A 156 -2.38 -11.97 -3.87
N ALA A 157 -2.28 -13.22 -3.42
CA ALA A 157 -1.66 -14.33 -4.15
C ALA A 157 -2.60 -15.00 -5.16
N GLN A 158 -3.89 -14.64 -5.16
CA GLN A 158 -4.88 -15.27 -6.03
C GLN A 158 -4.59 -15.01 -7.52
N PRO A 159 -5.06 -15.86 -8.44
CA PRO A 159 -4.96 -15.60 -9.88
C PRO A 159 -5.61 -14.26 -10.28
N VAL A 160 -5.20 -13.71 -11.43
CA VAL A 160 -5.68 -12.39 -11.90
C VAL A 160 -7.19 -12.34 -12.12
N GLY A 161 -7.81 -13.47 -12.51
CA GLY A 161 -9.25 -13.59 -12.73
C GLY A 161 -10.10 -13.82 -11.47
N SER A 162 -9.51 -13.79 -10.27
CA SER A 162 -10.25 -14.05 -9.03
C SER A 162 -11.13 -12.85 -8.63
N THR A 163 -12.44 -12.98 -8.83
CA THR A 163 -13.44 -11.99 -8.41
C THR A 163 -13.39 -11.73 -6.90
N ALA A 164 -13.26 -12.80 -6.10
CA ALA A 164 -13.17 -12.68 -4.65
C ALA A 164 -11.98 -11.81 -4.24
N ALA A 165 -10.81 -12.02 -4.85
CA ALA A 165 -9.62 -11.23 -4.54
C ALA A 165 -9.77 -9.77 -4.96
N LEU A 166 -10.38 -9.51 -6.12
CA LEU A 166 -10.66 -8.14 -6.57
C LEU A 166 -11.60 -7.42 -5.60
N VAL A 167 -12.71 -8.07 -5.21
CA VAL A 167 -13.67 -7.51 -4.25
C VAL A 167 -13.00 -7.25 -2.91
N THR A 168 -12.21 -8.19 -2.38
CA THR A 168 -11.46 -7.99 -1.13
C THR A 168 -10.53 -6.77 -1.21
N ALA A 169 -9.75 -6.66 -2.29
CA ALA A 169 -8.86 -5.53 -2.49
C ALA A 169 -9.63 -4.20 -2.57
N CYS A 170 -10.73 -4.15 -3.32
CA CYS A 170 -11.57 -2.95 -3.44
C CYS A 170 -12.24 -2.56 -2.12
N VAL A 171 -12.71 -3.53 -1.33
CA VAL A 171 -13.31 -3.27 0.00
C VAL A 171 -12.26 -2.72 0.95
N LEU A 172 -11.08 -3.34 1.04
CA LEU A 172 -9.98 -2.85 1.89
C LEU A 172 -9.47 -1.48 1.42
N GLY A 173 -9.30 -1.31 0.11
CA GLY A 173 -8.90 -0.05 -0.52
C GLY A 173 -9.90 1.07 -0.23
N GLY A 174 -11.18 0.84 -0.48
CA GLY A 174 -12.24 1.80 -0.23
C GLY A 174 -12.38 2.16 1.26
N ALA A 175 -12.39 1.16 2.14
CA ALA A 175 -12.45 1.37 3.58
C ALA A 175 -11.24 2.17 4.10
N GLY A 176 -10.04 1.84 3.63
CA GLY A 176 -8.81 2.55 4.00
C GLY A 176 -8.78 3.99 3.49
N VAL A 177 -9.12 4.21 2.22
CA VAL A 177 -9.18 5.56 1.63
C VAL A 177 -10.22 6.42 2.36
N LEU A 178 -11.44 5.92 2.55
CA LEU A 178 -12.49 6.65 3.25
C LEU A 178 -12.12 6.92 4.71
N GLY A 179 -11.65 5.90 5.43
CA GLY A 179 -11.21 6.03 6.82
C GLY A 179 -10.12 7.08 6.98
N TYR A 180 -9.08 7.03 6.13
CA TYR A 180 -7.97 7.97 6.19
C TYR A 180 -8.31 9.37 5.68
N ALA A 181 -9.11 9.49 4.62
CA ALA A 181 -9.55 10.79 4.14
C ALA A 181 -10.41 11.52 5.19
N LEU A 182 -11.31 10.81 5.88
CA LEU A 182 -12.21 11.41 6.87
C LEU A 182 -11.53 11.65 8.20
N ARG A 183 -10.82 10.65 8.74
CA ARG A 183 -10.28 10.70 10.11
C ARG A 183 -8.82 11.12 10.20
N GLY A 184 -8.06 11.01 9.11
CA GLY A 184 -6.62 11.21 9.12
C GLY A 184 -5.86 10.12 9.87
N CYS A 185 -4.59 10.36 10.13
CA CYS A 185 -3.75 9.47 10.93
C CYS A 185 -4.00 9.69 12.42
N ARG A 186 -3.96 8.61 13.21
CA ARG A 186 -3.98 8.72 14.68
C ARG A 186 -2.71 9.41 15.18
N SER A 187 -2.88 10.34 16.13
CA SER A 187 -1.83 11.06 16.86
C SER A 187 -1.27 10.24 18.01
#